data_AF-A0A376P946-F1
#
_entry.id   AF-A0A376P946-F1
#
_cell.length_a   1.000
_cell.length_b   1.000
_cell.length_c   1.000
_cell.angle_alpha   90.00
_cell.angle_beta   90.00
_cell.angle_gamma   90.00
#
_symmetry.space_group_name_H-M   'P 1'
#
loop_
_entity.id
_entity.type
_entity.pdbx_description
1 polymer ?
#
loop_
_entity_poly.entity_id
_entity_poly.type
_entity_poly.pdbx_seq_one_letter_code
_entity_poly.pdbx_strand_id
1 'polypeptide(L)'
;MAKHRRQAISQIDGLKTTQLPSPVMAVLTALEMKCTRYKVREDVMDQIVQEGGLEYATDVIIHLQQIDIKWDYANNVIIILPSGIAPDYLEQYSRFELRLRKHLSLAEESLWQKCAQKLIAAIPHIPEWRQPLIALLLPEKPEIAHEIAQRLLGQKKLPSLEWLKIVATDEHILASLEKYHEPYAIFDDYYCGAIWSATVLQEQGVAALPRFAP
;
A
#
# COMPACT_ATOMS: atom_id res chain seq x y z
N MET A 1 8.31 -26.57 30.91
CA MET A 1 7.84 -25.16 30.85
C MET A 1 8.92 -24.12 30.45
N ALA A 2 10.24 -24.43 30.50
CA ALA A 2 11.30 -23.47 30.15
C ALA A 2 11.62 -23.30 28.64
N LYS A 3 11.10 -24.17 27.75
CA LYS A 3 11.37 -24.11 26.31
C LYS A 3 10.56 -23.02 25.59
N HIS A 4 9.31 -22.79 26.01
CA HIS A 4 8.42 -21.78 25.43
C HIS A 4 8.84 -20.34 25.79
N ARG A 5 9.42 -20.14 26.98
CA ARG A 5 9.83 -18.80 27.46
C ARG A 5 11.06 -18.25 26.73
N ARG A 6 12.01 -19.11 26.33
CA ARG A 6 13.19 -18.72 25.53
C ARG A 6 12.82 -18.38 24.07
N GLN A 7 11.85 -19.10 23.51
CA GLN A 7 11.35 -18.86 22.16
C GLN A 7 10.61 -17.51 22.08
N ALA A 8 9.79 -17.18 23.08
CA ALA A 8 9.10 -15.90 23.18
C ALA A 8 10.06 -14.69 23.28
N ILE A 9 11.17 -14.82 24.02
CA ILE A 9 12.16 -13.72 24.15
C ILE A 9 12.94 -13.53 22.84
N SER A 10 13.27 -14.61 22.12
CA SER A 10 13.95 -14.49 20.81
C SER A 10 13.09 -13.86 19.70
N GLN A 11 11.77 -13.84 19.87
CA GLN A 11 10.77 -13.22 18.99
C GLN A 11 10.61 -11.70 19.24
N ILE A 12 11.18 -11.16 20.33
CA ILE A 12 11.08 -9.73 20.67
C ILE A 12 11.92 -8.86 19.73
N ASP A 13 12.98 -9.41 19.13
CA ASP A 13 13.95 -8.63 18.32
C ASP A 13 13.67 -8.64 16.80
N GLY A 14 12.49 -9.10 16.35
CA GLY A 14 12.05 -8.97 14.96
C GLY A 14 11.06 -10.04 14.49
N LEU A 15 10.36 -9.75 13.39
CA LEU A 15 9.52 -10.67 12.61
C LEU A 15 10.36 -11.85 12.10
N LYS A 16 10.60 -12.88 12.93
CA LYS A 16 11.59 -13.93 12.62
C LYS A 16 11.06 -15.17 11.91
N THR A 17 9.77 -15.24 11.58
CA THR A 17 9.24 -16.43 10.87
C THR A 17 8.06 -16.10 9.95
N THR A 18 8.25 -16.28 8.64
CA THR A 18 7.15 -16.34 7.64
C THR A 18 6.31 -17.63 7.69
N GLN A 19 6.52 -18.49 8.70
CA GLN A 19 5.65 -19.67 8.95
C GLN A 19 4.27 -19.31 9.52
N LEU A 20 4.04 -18.03 9.84
CA LEU A 20 2.77 -17.56 10.37
C LEU A 20 1.73 -17.43 9.23
N PRO A 21 0.43 -17.60 9.51
CA PRO A 21 -0.60 -17.27 8.53
C PRO A 21 -0.50 -15.79 8.09
N SER A 22 -0.74 -15.49 6.82
CA SER A 22 -0.64 -14.12 6.28
C SER A 22 -1.47 -13.06 7.03
N PRO A 23 -2.67 -13.35 7.60
CA PRO A 23 -3.37 -12.37 8.44
C PRO A 23 -2.60 -12.01 9.71
N VAL A 24 -1.93 -13.00 10.32
CA VAL A 24 -1.13 -12.78 11.53
C VAL A 24 0.09 -11.93 11.21
N MET A 25 0.77 -12.21 10.09
CA MET A 25 1.87 -11.38 9.63
C MET A 25 1.43 -9.95 9.29
N ALA A 26 0.25 -9.76 8.71
CA ALA A 26 -0.28 -8.43 8.44
C ALA A 26 -0.49 -7.62 9.72
N VAL A 27 -1.03 -8.23 10.79
CA VAL A 27 -1.16 -7.56 12.10
C VAL A 27 0.19 -7.20 12.69
N LEU A 28 1.15 -8.14 12.68
CA LEU A 28 2.48 -7.89 13.23
C LEU A 28 3.21 -6.79 12.44
N THR A 29 3.07 -6.79 11.12
CA THR A 29 3.67 -5.75 10.26
C THR A 29 3.02 -4.39 10.51
N ALA A 30 1.69 -4.34 10.63
CA ALA A 30 0.98 -3.12 10.96
C ALA A 30 1.44 -2.53 12.30
N LEU A 31 1.64 -3.38 13.33
CA LEU A 31 2.18 -2.98 14.63
C LEU A 31 3.61 -2.45 14.49
N GLU A 32 4.45 -3.11 13.72
CA GLU A 32 5.81 -2.65 13.47
C GLU A 32 5.81 -1.26 12.81
N MET A 33 4.98 -1.07 11.78
CA MET A 33 4.88 0.19 11.03
C MET A 33 4.29 1.34 11.85
N LYS A 34 3.20 1.11 12.58
CA LYS A 34 2.43 2.19 13.26
C LYS A 34 2.81 2.38 14.74
N CYS A 35 3.47 1.41 15.38
CA CYS A 35 3.74 1.45 16.83
C CYS A 35 5.23 1.43 17.20
N THR A 36 6.16 1.11 16.29
CA THR A 36 7.60 1.18 16.62
C THR A 36 8.17 2.56 16.28
N ARG A 37 8.25 3.43 17.29
CA ARG A 37 8.66 4.84 17.14
C ARG A 37 10.12 5.08 16.75
N TYR A 38 10.97 4.06 16.72
CA TYR A 38 12.43 4.26 16.72
C TYR A 38 13.22 3.52 15.64
N LYS A 39 12.58 2.72 14.76
CA LYS A 39 13.29 2.08 13.65
C LYS A 39 12.31 1.66 12.57
N VAL A 40 12.19 2.46 11.51
CA VAL A 40 11.54 2.00 10.27
C VAL A 40 12.44 0.90 9.70
N ARG A 41 12.03 -0.35 9.85
CA ARG A 41 12.71 -1.49 9.24
C ARG A 41 12.28 -1.57 7.77
N GLU A 42 13.08 -0.97 6.89
CA GLU A 42 12.81 -0.97 5.45
C GLU A 42 12.94 -2.36 4.80
N ASP A 43 13.61 -3.29 5.50
CA ASP A 43 13.91 -4.65 5.06
C ASP A 43 12.84 -5.68 5.43
N VAL A 44 11.77 -5.31 6.15
CA VAL A 44 10.73 -6.28 6.56
C VAL A 44 10.08 -6.96 5.35
N MET A 45 9.73 -6.19 4.32
CA MET A 45 9.16 -6.77 3.09
C MET A 45 10.17 -7.71 2.42
N ASP A 46 11.44 -7.31 2.35
CA ASP A 46 12.50 -8.12 1.74
C ASP A 46 12.67 -9.45 2.50
N GLN A 47 12.59 -9.42 3.83
CA GLN A 47 12.64 -10.61 4.67
C GLN A 47 11.41 -11.51 4.47
N ILE A 48 10.20 -10.93 4.39
CA ILE A 48 8.97 -11.69 4.13
C ILE A 48 9.05 -12.40 2.77
N VAL A 49 9.54 -11.71 1.73
CA VAL A 49 9.71 -12.31 0.40
C VAL A 49 10.79 -13.39 0.43
N GLN A 50 11.93 -13.14 1.10
CA GLN A 50 13.04 -14.08 1.18
C GLN A 50 12.66 -15.39 1.86
N GLU A 51 11.88 -15.33 2.94
CA GLU A 51 11.55 -16.54 3.72
C GLU A 51 10.23 -17.20 3.26
N GLY A 52 9.22 -16.41 2.87
CA GLY A 52 7.86 -16.89 2.57
C GLY A 52 7.51 -16.89 1.08
N GLY A 53 8.33 -16.25 0.24
CA GLY A 53 8.06 -16.08 -1.18
C GLY A 53 7.15 -14.88 -1.49
N LEU A 54 7.18 -14.45 -2.75
CA LEU A 54 6.44 -13.27 -3.21
C LEU A 54 4.92 -13.45 -3.11
N GLU A 55 4.39 -14.62 -3.45
CA GLU A 55 2.94 -14.89 -3.36
C GLU A 55 2.42 -14.74 -1.92
N TYR A 56 3.23 -15.11 -0.93
CA TYR A 56 2.89 -14.96 0.49
C TYR A 56 2.97 -13.49 0.92
N ALA A 57 3.99 -12.76 0.48
CA ALA A 57 4.10 -11.31 0.73
C ALA A 57 2.91 -10.54 0.15
N THR A 58 2.44 -10.94 -1.04
CA THR A 58 1.20 -10.43 -1.64
C THR A 58 -0.01 -10.69 -0.74
N ASP A 59 -0.17 -11.90 -0.21
CA ASP A 59 -1.25 -12.21 0.72
C ASP A 59 -1.17 -11.34 1.99
N VAL A 60 0.03 -11.09 2.52
CA VAL A 60 0.23 -10.20 3.68
C VAL A 60 -0.26 -8.78 3.38
N ILE A 61 0.07 -8.22 2.21
CA ILE A 61 -0.40 -6.89 1.80
C ILE A 61 -1.92 -6.83 1.67
N ILE A 62 -2.55 -7.86 1.08
CA ILE A 62 -4.01 -7.93 0.96
C ILE A 62 -4.67 -7.89 2.34
N HIS A 63 -4.17 -8.67 3.29
CA HIS A 63 -4.69 -8.69 4.65
C HIS A 63 -4.41 -7.38 5.40
N LEU A 64 -3.27 -6.72 5.12
CA LEU A 64 -2.91 -5.44 5.72
C LEU A 64 -3.93 -4.34 5.38
N GLN A 65 -4.54 -4.38 4.19
CA GLN A 65 -5.55 -3.39 3.79
C GLN A 65 -6.85 -3.48 4.59
N GLN A 66 -7.05 -4.55 5.35
CA GLN A 66 -8.19 -4.74 6.24
C GLN A 66 -7.95 -4.21 7.66
N ILE A 67 -6.72 -3.80 7.96
CA ILE A 67 -6.28 -3.51 9.33
C ILE A 67 -6.00 -2.01 9.45
N ASP A 68 -6.58 -1.40 10.49
CA ASP A 68 -6.16 -0.12 11.01
C ASP A 68 -5.63 -0.27 12.44
N ILE A 69 -4.65 0.56 12.79
CA ILE A 69 -4.06 0.58 14.13
C ILE A 69 -4.07 2.01 14.63
N LYS A 70 -4.65 2.19 15.82
CA LYS A 70 -4.70 3.46 16.52
C LYS A 70 -4.00 3.35 17.86
N TRP A 71 -3.33 4.43 18.25
CA TRP A 71 -2.81 4.59 19.59
C TRP A 71 -3.79 5.42 20.41
N ASP A 72 -4.36 4.84 21.46
CA ASP A 72 -5.09 5.59 22.47
C ASP A 72 -4.07 6.17 23.45
N TYR A 73 -3.74 7.45 23.24
CA TYR A 73 -2.76 8.16 24.06
C TYR A 73 -3.22 8.39 25.49
N ALA A 74 -4.54 8.49 25.72
CA ALA A 74 -5.08 8.75 27.05
C ALA A 74 -4.94 7.50 27.94
N ASN A 75 -5.23 6.34 27.38
CA ASN A 75 -5.18 5.07 28.11
C ASN A 75 -3.87 4.30 27.90
N ASN A 76 -2.97 4.80 27.04
CA ASN A 76 -1.70 4.17 26.67
C ASN A 76 -1.88 2.73 26.15
N VAL A 77 -2.87 2.52 25.27
CA VAL A 77 -3.19 1.21 24.68
C VAL A 77 -3.19 1.27 23.15
N ILE A 78 -2.84 0.14 22.52
CA ILE A 78 -2.95 -0.05 21.06
C ILE A 78 -4.32 -0.64 20.76
N ILE A 79 -5.02 -0.08 19.78
CA ILE A 79 -6.31 -0.56 19.31
C ILE A 79 -6.16 -1.01 17.86
N ILE A 80 -6.47 -2.28 17.59
CA ILE A 80 -6.52 -2.86 16.25
C ILE A 80 -7.98 -2.88 15.80
N LEU A 81 -8.26 -2.28 14.66
CA LEU A 81 -9.62 -2.09 14.13
C LEU A 81 -9.70 -2.59 12.67
N PRO A 82 -10.88 -2.98 12.20
CA PRO A 82 -11.13 -3.10 10.76
C PRO A 82 -10.93 -1.73 10.08
N SER A 83 -10.28 -1.72 8.91
CA SER A 83 -9.99 -0.50 8.13
C SER A 83 -11.22 0.08 7.40
N GLY A 84 -12.42 -0.08 7.97
CA GLY A 84 -13.69 0.29 7.32
C GLY A 84 -14.02 1.78 7.30
N ILE A 85 -13.27 2.60 8.04
CA ILE A 85 -13.48 4.06 8.11
C ILE A 85 -12.36 4.75 7.34
N ALA A 86 -12.74 5.50 6.30
CA ALA A 86 -11.79 6.29 5.52
C ALA A 86 -11.33 7.54 6.30
N PRO A 87 -10.03 7.89 6.25
CA PRO A 87 -9.56 9.18 6.74
C PRO A 87 -10.07 10.33 5.84
N ASP A 88 -10.17 11.52 6.42
CA ASP A 88 -10.50 12.77 5.71
C ASP A 88 -9.27 13.46 5.07
N TYR A 89 -8.07 12.95 5.37
CA TYR A 89 -6.80 13.34 4.77
C TYR A 89 -6.25 12.27 3.83
N LEU A 90 -5.31 12.67 2.97
CA LEU A 90 -4.57 11.73 2.13
C LEU A 90 -3.55 10.94 2.96
N GLU A 91 -3.87 9.69 3.31
CA GLU A 91 -2.91 8.80 3.96
C GLU A 91 -1.80 8.42 2.96
N GLN A 92 -0.55 8.60 3.39
CA GLN A 92 0.64 8.22 2.64
C GLN A 92 0.84 6.72 2.72
N TYR A 93 1.13 6.09 1.57
CA TYR A 93 1.49 4.67 1.57
C TYR A 93 2.87 4.48 2.19
N SER A 94 2.97 3.47 3.04
CA SER A 94 4.24 3.18 3.70
C SER A 94 5.27 2.65 2.71
N ARG A 95 6.55 2.87 3.02
CA ARG A 95 7.67 2.24 2.28
C ARG A 95 7.55 0.72 2.27
N PHE A 96 6.98 0.11 3.32
CA PHE A 96 6.73 -1.33 3.38
C PHE A 96 5.75 -1.77 2.28
N GLU A 97 4.59 -1.12 2.17
CA GLU A 97 3.58 -1.45 1.16
C GLU A 97 4.14 -1.27 -0.25
N LEU A 98 4.79 -0.14 -0.50
CA LEU A 98 5.37 0.17 -1.81
C LEU A 98 6.57 -0.73 -2.17
N ARG A 99 7.25 -1.32 -1.17
CA ARG A 99 8.36 -2.24 -1.42
C ARG A 99 7.89 -3.51 -2.14
N LEU A 100 6.63 -3.92 -2.00
CA LEU A 100 6.08 -5.04 -2.77
C LEU A 100 6.17 -4.79 -4.29
N ARG A 101 5.93 -3.56 -4.75
CA ARG A 101 6.02 -3.18 -6.18
C ARG A 101 7.40 -3.48 -6.76
N LYS A 102 8.46 -3.24 -5.99
CA LYS A 102 9.84 -3.56 -6.41
C LYS A 102 10.06 -5.07 -6.56
N HIS A 103 9.47 -5.88 -5.70
CA HIS A 103 9.59 -7.34 -5.82
C HIS A 103 8.77 -7.88 -6.99
N LEU A 104 7.58 -7.30 -7.24
CA LEU A 104 6.76 -7.62 -8.40
C LEU A 104 7.49 -7.32 -9.71
N SER A 105 8.16 -6.16 -9.82
CA SER A 105 8.87 -5.79 -11.06
C SER A 105 10.10 -6.66 -11.38
N LEU A 106 10.61 -7.41 -10.39
CA LEU A 106 11.73 -8.34 -10.55
C LEU A 106 11.29 -9.80 -10.66
N ALA A 107 9.99 -10.08 -10.53
CA ALA A 107 9.46 -11.42 -10.55
C ALA A 107 9.42 -11.98 -11.98
N GLU A 108 9.56 -13.31 -12.10
CA GLU A 108 9.26 -13.98 -13.37
C GLU A 108 7.78 -13.78 -13.74
N GLU A 109 7.50 -13.66 -15.04
CA GLU A 109 6.17 -13.38 -15.58
C GLU A 109 5.07 -14.26 -14.97
N SER A 110 5.31 -15.57 -14.86
CA SER A 110 4.32 -16.50 -14.30
C SER A 110 4.01 -16.25 -12.81
N LEU A 111 5.02 -15.82 -12.04
CA LEU A 111 4.88 -15.48 -10.63
C LEU A 111 4.22 -14.11 -10.47
N TRP A 112 4.62 -13.14 -11.28
CA TRP A 112 3.98 -11.82 -11.34
C TRP A 112 2.49 -11.93 -11.64
N GLN A 113 2.10 -12.71 -12.67
CA GLN A 113 0.69 -12.92 -13.04
C GLN A 113 -0.13 -13.49 -11.89
N LYS A 114 0.41 -14.47 -11.14
CA LYS A 114 -0.27 -15.02 -9.96
C LYS A 114 -0.48 -13.96 -8.88
N CYS A 115 0.54 -13.17 -8.58
CA CYS A 115 0.46 -12.12 -7.56
C CYS A 115 -0.51 -11.00 -7.99
N ALA A 116 -0.43 -10.55 -9.24
CA ALA A 116 -1.35 -9.58 -9.81
C ALA A 116 -2.80 -10.08 -9.76
N GLN A 117 -3.05 -11.35 -10.11
CA GLN A 117 -4.38 -11.94 -10.04
C GLN A 117 -4.94 -11.98 -8.61
N LYS A 118 -4.11 -12.31 -7.62
CA LYS A 118 -4.51 -12.26 -6.20
C LYS A 118 -4.87 -10.83 -5.76
N LEU A 119 -4.04 -9.85 -6.11
CA LEU A 119 -4.28 -8.44 -5.78
C LEU A 119 -5.59 -7.94 -6.39
N ILE A 120 -5.81 -8.21 -7.69
CA ILE A 120 -7.02 -7.80 -8.41
C ILE A 120 -8.27 -8.49 -7.83
N ALA A 121 -8.20 -9.81 -7.58
CA ALA A 121 -9.30 -10.56 -7.00
C ALA A 121 -9.68 -10.08 -5.58
N ALA A 122 -8.74 -9.47 -4.85
CA ALA A 122 -8.99 -8.93 -3.52
C ALA A 122 -9.70 -7.57 -3.52
N ILE A 123 -9.67 -6.81 -4.63
CA ILE A 123 -10.22 -5.44 -4.70
C ILE A 123 -11.65 -5.33 -4.16
N PRO A 124 -12.62 -6.20 -4.53
CA PRO A 124 -14.00 -6.10 -4.05
C PRO A 124 -14.15 -6.26 -2.53
N HIS A 125 -13.15 -6.89 -1.88
CA HIS A 125 -13.15 -7.14 -0.45
C HIS A 125 -12.35 -6.08 0.33
N ILE A 126 -11.51 -5.29 -0.34
CA ILE A 126 -10.71 -4.21 0.26
C ILE A 126 -11.61 -2.96 0.46
N PRO A 127 -11.53 -2.27 1.61
CA PRO A 127 -12.22 -1.00 1.81
C PRO A 127 -11.93 -0.02 0.68
N GLU A 128 -12.97 0.65 0.15
CA GLU A 128 -12.87 1.50 -1.06
C GLU A 128 -11.70 2.48 -1.03
N TRP A 129 -11.44 3.09 0.13
CA TRP A 129 -10.36 4.06 0.31
C TRP A 129 -8.95 3.45 0.29
N ARG A 130 -8.80 2.13 0.49
CA ARG A 130 -7.53 1.39 0.39
C ARG A 130 -7.29 0.79 -0.99
N GLN A 131 -8.33 0.65 -1.82
CA GLN A 131 -8.22 0.06 -3.16
C GLN A 131 -7.18 0.73 -4.08
N PRO A 132 -6.96 2.06 -4.04
CA PRO A 132 -5.94 2.70 -4.89
C PRO A 132 -4.52 2.15 -4.74
N LEU A 133 -4.17 1.56 -3.59
CA LEU A 133 -2.87 0.89 -3.42
C LEU A 133 -2.70 -0.25 -4.43
N ILE A 134 -3.75 -1.00 -4.71
CA ILE A 134 -3.68 -2.15 -5.62
C ILE A 134 -3.30 -1.70 -7.02
N ALA A 135 -3.86 -0.58 -7.48
CA ALA A 135 -3.50 0.01 -8.76
C ALA A 135 -2.04 0.51 -8.76
N LEU A 136 -1.59 1.13 -7.67
CA LEU A 136 -0.19 1.57 -7.54
C LEU A 136 0.83 0.43 -7.53
N LEU A 137 0.44 -0.76 -7.06
CA LEU A 137 1.30 -1.94 -7.05
C LEU A 137 1.44 -2.58 -8.44
N LEU A 138 0.56 -2.24 -9.38
CA LEU A 138 0.45 -2.86 -10.72
C LEU A 138 0.42 -1.78 -11.82
N PRO A 139 1.49 -0.97 -11.99
CA PRO A 139 1.53 0.05 -13.04
C PRO A 139 1.39 -0.49 -14.46
N GLU A 140 1.72 -1.77 -14.69
CA GLU A 140 1.53 -2.46 -15.97
C GLU A 140 0.05 -2.72 -16.29
N LYS A 141 -0.85 -2.48 -15.33
CA LYS A 141 -2.30 -2.66 -15.45
C LYS A 141 -3.07 -1.38 -15.13
N PRO A 142 -2.89 -0.30 -15.92
CA PRO A 142 -3.56 0.98 -15.69
C PRO A 142 -5.09 0.88 -15.73
N GLU A 143 -5.64 -0.15 -16.39
CA GLU A 143 -7.08 -0.45 -16.41
C GLU A 143 -7.67 -0.58 -15.00
N ILE A 144 -6.91 -1.10 -14.03
CA ILE A 144 -7.35 -1.24 -12.63
C ILE A 144 -7.56 0.13 -12.00
N ALA A 145 -6.69 1.10 -12.29
CA ALA A 145 -6.86 2.47 -11.82
C ALA A 145 -8.12 3.11 -12.42
N HIS A 146 -8.36 2.87 -13.71
CA HIS A 146 -9.53 3.38 -14.42
C HIS A 146 -10.82 2.82 -13.84
N GLU A 147 -10.90 1.51 -13.62
CA GLU A 147 -12.08 0.85 -13.04
C GLU A 147 -12.39 1.35 -11.62
N ILE A 148 -11.37 1.49 -10.77
CA ILE A 148 -11.54 2.04 -9.41
C ILE A 148 -12.04 3.49 -9.50
N ALA A 149 -11.41 4.31 -10.35
CA ALA A 149 -11.82 5.70 -10.55
C ALA A 149 -13.27 5.79 -11.05
N GLN A 150 -13.64 5.07 -12.10
CA GLN A 150 -14.99 5.07 -12.66
C GLN A 150 -16.05 4.68 -11.62
N ARG A 151 -15.75 3.69 -10.78
CA ARG A 151 -16.68 3.23 -9.74
C ARG A 151 -16.81 4.22 -8.59
N LEU A 152 -15.72 4.88 -8.16
CA LEU A 152 -15.73 5.65 -6.91
C LEU A 152 -15.85 7.16 -7.12
N LEU A 153 -15.48 7.68 -8.29
CA LEU A 153 -15.64 9.10 -8.61
C LEU A 153 -17.12 9.52 -8.53
N GLY A 154 -17.38 10.60 -7.80
CA GLY A 154 -18.71 11.18 -7.64
C GLY A 154 -19.62 10.51 -6.61
N GLN A 155 -19.28 9.31 -6.12
CA GLN A 155 -20.10 8.61 -5.12
C GLN A 155 -19.73 9.00 -3.68
N LYS A 156 -18.43 9.15 -3.41
CA LYS A 156 -17.88 9.53 -2.09
C LYS A 156 -16.61 10.35 -2.33
N LYS A 157 -16.38 11.40 -1.52
CA LYS A 157 -15.10 12.13 -1.54
C LYS A 157 -14.07 11.31 -0.76
N LEU A 158 -13.23 10.56 -1.48
CA LEU A 158 -12.17 9.74 -0.91
C LEU A 158 -10.81 10.35 -1.27
N PRO A 159 -10.06 10.91 -0.29
CA PRO A 159 -8.76 11.53 -0.55
C PRO A 159 -7.81 10.62 -1.35
N SER A 160 -7.79 9.34 -0.99
CA SER A 160 -6.91 8.34 -1.58
C SER A 160 -7.12 8.09 -3.08
N LEU A 161 -8.23 8.53 -3.68
CA LEU A 161 -8.40 8.43 -5.14
C LEU A 161 -7.37 9.27 -5.89
N GLU A 162 -6.79 10.30 -5.27
CA GLU A 162 -5.75 11.09 -5.91
C GLU A 162 -4.52 10.25 -6.30
N TRP A 163 -4.22 9.21 -5.52
CA TRP A 163 -3.14 8.26 -5.82
C TRP A 163 -3.28 7.60 -7.19
N LEU A 164 -4.51 7.44 -7.70
CA LEU A 164 -4.77 6.84 -9.01
C LEU A 164 -4.17 7.67 -10.16
N LYS A 165 -3.92 8.97 -9.95
CA LYS A 165 -3.22 9.79 -10.94
C LYS A 165 -1.91 9.12 -11.33
N ILE A 166 -1.12 8.59 -10.40
CA ILE A 166 0.22 8.04 -10.70
C ILE A 166 0.19 6.99 -11.82
N VAL A 167 -0.82 6.13 -11.83
CA VAL A 167 -0.90 4.97 -12.74
C VAL A 167 -1.97 5.08 -13.83
N ALA A 168 -2.96 5.96 -13.66
CA ALA A 168 -3.97 6.16 -14.71
C ALA A 168 -3.35 6.80 -15.96
N THR A 169 -3.70 6.25 -17.12
CA THR A 169 -3.28 6.76 -18.44
C THR A 169 -4.42 7.29 -19.33
N ASP A 170 -5.69 7.09 -18.95
CA ASP A 170 -6.84 7.58 -19.72
C ASP A 170 -7.09 9.06 -19.42
N GLU A 171 -7.16 9.88 -20.47
CA GLU A 171 -7.28 11.34 -20.36
C GLU A 171 -8.58 11.78 -19.67
N HIS A 172 -9.70 11.09 -19.89
CA HIS A 172 -10.97 11.43 -19.27
C HIS A 172 -10.99 11.08 -17.78
N ILE A 173 -10.37 9.96 -17.41
CA ILE A 173 -10.17 9.58 -16.02
C ILE A 173 -9.24 10.57 -15.32
N LEU A 174 -8.11 10.93 -15.93
CA LEU A 174 -7.16 11.90 -15.39
C LEU A 174 -7.83 13.27 -15.19
N ALA A 175 -8.55 13.78 -16.19
CA ALA A 175 -9.31 15.03 -16.07
C ALA A 175 -10.35 15.00 -14.93
N SER A 176 -10.91 13.82 -14.64
CA SER A 176 -11.84 13.66 -13.52
C SER A 176 -11.11 13.60 -12.17
N LEU A 177 -9.94 12.98 -12.12
CA LEU A 177 -9.07 12.93 -10.95
C LEU A 177 -8.43 14.29 -10.61
N GLU A 178 -8.23 15.17 -11.60
CA GLU A 178 -7.68 16.52 -11.33
C GLU A 178 -8.53 17.36 -10.38
N LYS A 179 -9.82 17.03 -10.25
CA LYS A 179 -10.72 17.64 -9.25
C LYS A 179 -10.31 17.36 -7.79
N TYR A 180 -9.38 16.43 -7.56
CA TYR A 180 -8.83 16.12 -6.23
C TYR A 180 -7.58 16.93 -5.88
N HIS A 181 -6.97 17.64 -6.84
CA HIS A 181 -5.68 18.35 -6.69
C HIS A 181 -5.65 19.25 -5.45
N GLU A 182 -6.71 20.03 -5.19
CA GLU A 182 -6.86 20.79 -3.96
C GLU A 182 -7.73 20.01 -2.95
N PRO A 183 -7.21 19.58 -1.78
CA PRO A 183 -6.04 20.12 -1.07
C PRO A 183 -4.77 19.23 -1.02
N TYR A 184 -4.69 18.08 -1.71
CA TYR A 184 -3.60 17.12 -1.43
C TYR A 184 -2.39 17.22 -2.37
N ALA A 185 -2.58 17.70 -3.60
CA ALA A 185 -1.56 18.03 -4.59
C ALA A 185 -0.36 17.06 -4.59
N ILE A 186 -0.60 15.77 -4.89
CA ILE A 186 0.40 14.70 -4.66
C ILE A 186 1.76 14.90 -5.34
N PHE A 187 1.81 15.69 -6.42
CA PHE A 187 3.04 16.00 -7.15
C PHE A 187 3.76 17.24 -6.59
N ASP A 188 3.04 18.11 -5.90
CA ASP A 188 3.53 19.34 -5.26
C ASP A 188 3.74 19.20 -3.75
N ASP A 189 3.42 18.02 -3.18
CA ASP A 189 3.68 17.71 -1.78
C ASP A 189 5.16 17.93 -1.42
N TYR A 190 5.39 18.72 -0.38
CA TYR A 190 6.72 19.16 0.02
C TYR A 190 7.68 18.00 0.38
N TYR A 191 7.16 16.89 0.91
CA TYR A 191 7.97 15.80 1.41
C TYR A 191 8.23 14.71 0.36
N CYS A 192 7.23 14.41 -0.47
CA CYS A 192 7.22 13.23 -1.34
C CYS A 192 6.89 13.55 -2.80
N GLY A 193 6.45 14.77 -3.15
CA GLY A 193 6.00 15.12 -4.50
C GLY A 193 7.04 14.82 -5.59
N ALA A 194 8.31 15.15 -5.33
CA ALA A 194 9.41 14.86 -6.25
C ALA A 194 9.59 13.35 -6.53
N ILE A 195 9.33 12.48 -5.55
CA ILE A 195 9.43 11.01 -5.72
C ILE A 195 8.32 10.53 -6.64
N TRP A 196 7.10 11.03 -6.47
CA TRP A 196 5.96 10.64 -7.29
C TRP A 196 6.04 11.17 -8.71
N SER A 197 6.49 12.41 -8.87
CA SER A 197 6.77 12.99 -10.19
C SER A 197 7.86 12.22 -10.93
N ALA A 198 8.95 11.85 -10.23
CA ALA A 198 10.00 11.01 -10.81
C ALA A 198 9.49 9.62 -11.19
N THR A 199 8.64 9.01 -10.36
CA THR A 199 8.03 7.69 -10.65
C THR A 199 7.20 7.75 -11.93
N VAL A 200 6.30 8.75 -12.04
CA VAL A 200 5.46 8.93 -13.22
C VAL A 200 6.30 9.21 -14.48
N LEU A 201 7.35 10.03 -14.38
CA LEU A 201 8.28 10.29 -15.49
C LEU A 201 9.05 9.05 -15.91
N GLN A 202 9.47 8.20 -14.96
CA GLN A 202 10.18 6.97 -15.27
C GLN A 202 9.29 5.98 -16.03
N GLU A 203 8.00 5.95 -15.73
CA GLU A 203 7.05 4.98 -16.28
C GLU A 203 6.36 5.44 -17.55
N GLN A 204 6.04 6.73 -17.65
CA GLN A 204 5.28 7.32 -18.75
C GLN A 204 6.15 8.20 -19.67
N GLY A 205 7.42 8.42 -19.30
CA GLY A 205 8.35 9.25 -20.07
C GLY A 205 7.90 10.71 -20.14
N VAL A 206 8.34 11.41 -21.18
CA VAL A 206 8.04 12.84 -21.39
C VAL A 206 6.56 13.13 -21.64
N ALA A 207 5.76 12.12 -21.98
CA ALA A 207 4.30 12.26 -22.14
C ALA A 207 3.62 12.64 -20.81
N ALA A 208 4.27 12.40 -19.67
CA ALA A 208 3.76 12.78 -18.36
C ALA A 208 4.00 14.25 -18.00
N LEU A 209 4.82 15.00 -18.75
CA LEU A 209 5.16 16.40 -18.42
C LEU A 209 3.94 17.34 -18.25
N PRO A 210 2.87 17.26 -19.06
CA PRO A 210 1.69 18.10 -18.87
C PRO A 210 1.01 17.92 -17.51
N ARG A 211 1.29 16.82 -16.81
CA ARG A 211 0.68 16.46 -15.53
C ARG A 211 1.29 17.19 -14.33
N PHE A 212 2.44 17.85 -14.53
CA PHE A 212 3.15 18.65 -13.53
C PHE A 212 3.06 20.15 -13.83
N ALA A 213 2.31 20.53 -14.86
CA ALA A 213 2.06 21.93 -15.15
C ALA A 213 1.02 22.48 -14.14
N PRO A 214 1.20 23.72 -13.66
CA PRO A 214 0.27 24.36 -12.73
C PRO A 214 -1.08 24.71 -13.37
#